data_AF-A0A2Z5UET0-F1
#
_entry.id   AF-A0A2Z5UET0-F1
#
_cell.length_a   1.000
_cell.length_b   1.000
_cell.length_c   1.000
_cell.angle_alpha   90.00
_cell.angle_beta   90.00
_cell.angle_gamma   90.00
#
_symmetry.space_group_name_H-M   'P 1'
#
loop_
_entity.id
_entity.type
_entity.pdbx_description
1 polymer ?
#
loop_
_entity_poly.entity_id
_entity_poly.type
_entity_poly.pdbx_seq_one_letter_code
_entity_poly.pdbx_strand_id
1 'polypeptide(L)'
;MKRVMLTAAGLLLSAGTAQAATCDDTFVKKGNPVTGLRFIATTTVPNMSMRSAIGQLNGIVAAKGYAILAVEPDGGAMLVEPPPTGKSRPFPIEIAADGAGTVRMEAKLRAGMGIPDAAAKAEMCGILAQLKGGKAGEALAAKGLGATSAPGAPVRMSVLRFSQDITGQADKNNAAVQKRYEGRQFTLYGPVAYVGPIGDSYRVEWKLLSNVLTDLVPGRASAGLSVNCVLAKGQGVYALQLKPDKHVELTGTFDQLDYGLSSVWLKDCRPVK
;
A
#
# COMPACT_ATOMS: atom_id res chain seq x y z
N MET A 1 68.26 -18.54 48.96
CA MET A 1 68.25 -17.29 48.17
C MET A 1 66.97 -17.27 47.34
N LYS A 2 66.04 -16.35 47.65
CA LYS A 2 64.64 -16.32 47.17
C LYS A 2 64.57 -15.79 45.74
N ARG A 3 63.86 -16.50 44.86
CA ARG A 3 63.56 -16.10 43.48
C ARG A 3 62.44 -15.05 43.45
N VAL A 4 62.68 -13.99 42.67
CA VAL A 4 61.75 -12.90 42.38
C VAL A 4 60.70 -13.39 41.37
N MET A 5 59.41 -13.24 41.68
CA MET A 5 58.32 -13.41 40.71
C MET A 5 57.93 -12.04 40.17
N LEU A 6 58.01 -11.87 38.84
CA LEU A 6 57.43 -10.75 38.10
C LEU A 6 55.99 -11.11 37.71
N THR A 7 55.02 -10.33 38.18
CA THR A 7 53.62 -10.37 37.77
C THR A 7 53.41 -9.45 36.56
N ALA A 8 53.07 -10.03 35.41
CA ALA A 8 52.64 -9.28 34.23
C ALA A 8 51.14 -8.94 34.34
N ALA A 9 50.80 -7.65 34.36
CA ALA A 9 49.43 -7.16 34.35
C ALA A 9 48.90 -7.13 32.90
N GLY A 10 47.89 -7.95 32.61
CA GLY A 10 47.19 -7.96 31.33
C GLY A 10 46.16 -6.83 31.25
N LEU A 11 46.31 -5.94 30.26
CA LEU A 11 45.29 -4.98 29.86
C LEU A 11 44.16 -5.72 29.11
N LEU A 12 43.02 -5.91 29.78
CA LEU A 12 41.76 -6.29 29.14
C LEU A 12 41.11 -5.02 28.55
N LEU A 13 41.32 -4.79 27.26
CA LEU A 13 40.50 -3.84 26.50
C LEU A 13 39.07 -4.38 26.45
N SER A 14 38.17 -3.67 27.13
CA SER A 14 36.73 -3.90 27.03
C SER A 14 36.28 -3.41 25.65
N ALA A 15 36.14 -4.34 24.70
CA ALA A 15 35.42 -4.06 23.47
C ALA A 15 33.95 -3.81 23.85
N GLY A 16 33.56 -2.54 23.90
CA GLY A 16 32.17 -2.17 24.07
C GLY A 16 31.37 -2.78 22.92
N THR A 17 30.42 -3.65 23.23
CA THR A 17 29.43 -4.09 22.26
C THR A 17 28.61 -2.86 21.90
N ALA A 18 28.85 -2.31 20.71
CA ALA A 18 27.97 -1.32 20.12
C ALA A 18 26.60 -2.01 19.93
N GLN A 19 25.71 -1.82 20.90
CA GLN A 19 24.33 -2.28 20.76
C GLN A 19 23.74 -1.52 19.57
N ALA A 20 23.27 -2.26 18.56
CA ALA A 20 22.56 -1.67 17.45
C ALA A 20 21.38 -0.86 18.02
N ALA A 21 21.31 0.43 17.68
CA ALA A 21 20.25 1.31 18.16
C ALA A 21 18.89 0.67 17.85
N THR A 22 18.01 0.62 18.85
CA THR A 22 16.67 0.07 18.63
C THR A 22 15.89 1.05 17.75
N CYS A 23 14.87 0.55 17.04
CA CYS A 23 14.01 1.43 16.23
C CYS A 23 13.44 2.61 17.05
N ASP A 24 13.20 2.35 18.33
CA ASP A 24 12.68 3.31 19.26
C ASP A 24 13.60 4.51 19.50
N ASP A 25 14.91 4.27 19.46
CA ASP A 25 15.98 5.27 19.65
C ASP A 25 16.22 6.10 18.39
N THR A 26 15.92 5.54 17.21
CA THR A 26 16.14 6.19 15.92
C THR A 26 14.90 6.86 15.35
N PHE A 27 13.75 6.70 16.02
CA PHE A 27 12.50 7.31 15.58
C PHE A 27 12.56 8.83 15.69
N VAL A 28 12.32 9.51 14.56
CA VAL A 28 12.33 10.97 14.48
C VAL A 28 11.10 11.47 13.75
N LYS A 29 10.47 12.50 14.31
CA LYS A 29 9.46 13.33 13.64
C LYS A 29 10.10 14.64 13.18
N LYS A 30 9.80 15.03 11.94
CA LYS A 30 10.17 16.33 11.36
C LYS A 30 8.94 17.02 10.76
N GLY A 31 9.02 18.34 10.61
CA GLY A 31 7.96 19.16 10.01
C GLY A 31 6.82 19.48 10.97
N ASN A 32 5.71 19.97 10.43
CA ASN A 32 4.52 20.33 11.21
C ASN A 32 3.23 20.09 10.38
N PRO A 33 2.05 19.98 11.01
CA PRO A 33 0.81 19.67 10.28
C PRO A 33 0.42 20.68 9.19
N VAL A 34 0.93 21.92 9.23
CA VAL A 34 0.63 22.96 8.25
C VAL A 34 1.43 22.75 6.96
N THR A 35 2.70 22.37 7.07
CA THR A 35 3.58 22.16 5.91
C THR A 35 3.77 20.69 5.53
N GLY A 36 3.36 19.77 6.40
CA GLY A 36 3.52 18.33 6.28
C GLY A 36 4.42 17.74 7.38
N LEU A 37 4.17 16.47 7.70
CA LEU A 37 4.92 15.71 8.70
C LEU A 37 5.79 14.65 8.02
N ARG A 38 6.97 14.40 8.57
CA ARG A 38 7.84 13.29 8.18
C ARG A 38 8.14 12.45 9.42
N PHE A 39 7.82 11.17 9.37
CA PHE A 39 8.23 10.20 10.38
C PHE A 39 9.31 9.30 9.81
N ILE A 40 10.35 9.09 10.57
CA ILE A 40 11.54 8.35 10.18
C ILE A 40 11.79 7.31 11.25
N ALA A 41 12.03 6.07 10.85
CA ALA A 41 12.46 5.00 11.75
C ALA A 41 13.54 4.18 11.07
N THR A 42 14.56 3.77 11.83
CA THR A 42 15.68 2.97 11.31
C THR A 42 15.96 1.78 12.23
N THR A 43 16.28 0.63 11.67
CA THR A 43 16.83 -0.50 12.42
C THR A 43 18.02 -1.06 11.68
N THR A 44 18.92 -1.74 12.39
CA THR A 44 20.01 -2.50 11.77
C THR A 44 19.89 -3.95 12.22
N VAL A 45 19.75 -4.85 11.25
CA VAL A 45 19.64 -6.29 11.50
C VAL A 45 20.91 -6.99 10.97
N PRO A 46 21.72 -7.58 11.85
CA PRO A 46 22.94 -8.27 11.44
C PRO A 46 22.66 -9.41 10.45
N ASN A 47 23.60 -9.65 9.52
CA ASN A 47 23.53 -10.73 8.53
C ASN A 47 22.31 -10.67 7.61
N MET A 48 21.84 -9.48 7.25
CA MET A 48 20.71 -9.28 6.36
C MET A 48 21.15 -8.56 5.08
N SER A 49 20.87 -9.15 3.93
CA SER A 49 21.10 -8.51 2.63
C SER A 49 19.97 -7.51 2.31
N MET A 50 20.23 -6.56 1.40
CA MET A 50 19.20 -5.63 0.89
C MET A 50 18.00 -6.39 0.31
N ARG A 51 18.28 -7.39 -0.53
CA ARG A 51 17.26 -8.25 -1.15
C ARG A 51 16.42 -8.97 -0.10
N SER A 52 17.06 -9.49 0.95
CA SER A 52 16.36 -10.14 2.06
C SER A 52 15.48 -9.16 2.83
N ALA A 53 15.97 -7.97 3.13
CA ALA A 53 15.22 -6.93 3.81
C ALA A 53 13.96 -6.53 3.02
N ILE A 54 14.11 -6.20 1.73
CA ILE A 54 12.99 -5.80 0.87
C ILE A 54 12.00 -6.95 0.66
N GLY A 55 12.49 -8.18 0.47
CA GLY A 55 11.63 -9.35 0.35
C GLY A 55 10.78 -9.58 1.62
N GLN A 56 11.39 -9.49 2.80
CA GLN A 56 10.68 -9.62 4.08
C GLN A 56 9.64 -8.52 4.25
N LEU A 57 10.02 -7.25 4.02
CA LEU A 57 9.12 -6.12 4.12
C LEU A 57 7.93 -6.25 3.17
N ASN A 58 8.14 -6.73 1.95
CA ASN A 58 7.05 -6.96 1.01
C ASN A 58 5.99 -7.90 1.58
N GLY A 59 6.41 -9.03 2.16
CA GLY A 59 5.51 -9.95 2.84
C GLY A 59 4.81 -9.33 4.06
N ILE A 60 5.54 -8.60 4.90
CA ILE A 60 5.02 -7.97 6.12
C ILE A 60 3.93 -6.93 5.78
N VAL A 61 4.21 -6.02 4.85
CA VAL A 61 3.26 -4.95 4.52
C VAL A 61 2.09 -5.45 3.66
N ALA A 62 2.31 -6.47 2.82
CA ALA A 62 1.24 -7.17 2.12
C ALA A 62 0.21 -7.77 3.09
N ALA A 63 0.69 -8.44 4.16
CA ALA A 63 -0.15 -9.00 5.21
C ALA A 63 -0.92 -7.93 6.00
N LYS A 64 -0.38 -6.71 6.08
CA LYS A 64 -1.05 -5.54 6.70
C LYS A 64 -1.99 -4.81 5.74
N GLY A 65 -2.13 -5.25 4.49
CA GLY A 65 -3.01 -4.63 3.49
C GLY A 65 -2.53 -3.29 2.95
N TYR A 66 -1.22 -3.02 3.02
CA TYR A 66 -0.63 -1.84 2.41
C TYR A 66 -0.71 -1.95 0.90
N ALA A 67 -0.90 -0.83 0.19
CA ALA A 67 -0.70 -0.79 -1.25
C ALA A 67 0.81 -0.81 -1.53
N ILE A 68 1.26 -1.78 -2.32
CA ILE A 68 2.66 -1.93 -2.71
C ILE A 68 2.83 -1.28 -4.08
N LEU A 69 3.55 -0.14 -4.13
CA LEU A 69 3.68 0.66 -5.35
C LEU A 69 4.94 0.30 -6.15
N ALA A 70 6.05 0.00 -5.46
CA ALA A 70 7.29 -0.43 -6.07
C ALA A 70 8.08 -1.34 -5.11
N VAL A 71 8.74 -2.36 -5.66
CA VAL A 71 9.61 -3.30 -4.93
C VAL A 71 10.88 -3.52 -5.75
N GLU A 72 11.99 -2.98 -5.27
CA GLU A 72 13.30 -3.02 -5.94
C GLU A 72 14.30 -3.73 -5.03
N PRO A 73 14.26 -5.08 -4.96
CA PRO A 73 15.03 -5.84 -3.98
C PRO A 73 16.55 -5.72 -4.18
N ASP A 74 17.00 -5.65 -5.44
CA ASP A 74 18.42 -5.54 -5.75
C ASP A 74 18.94 -4.10 -5.56
N GLY A 75 18.05 -3.11 -5.71
CA GLY A 75 18.33 -1.69 -5.40
C GLY A 75 18.11 -1.31 -3.94
N GLY A 76 17.61 -2.24 -3.11
CA GLY A 76 17.33 -1.99 -1.69
C GLY A 76 16.22 -0.97 -1.46
N ALA A 77 15.23 -0.84 -2.35
CA ALA A 77 14.19 0.18 -2.25
C ALA A 77 12.77 -0.38 -2.34
N MET A 78 11.84 0.27 -1.66
CA MET A 78 10.42 -0.04 -1.73
C MET A 78 9.59 1.24 -1.52
N LEU A 79 8.44 1.32 -2.19
CA LEU A 79 7.45 2.37 -1.97
C LEU A 79 6.10 1.74 -1.66
N VAL A 80 5.53 2.11 -0.52
CA VAL A 80 4.22 1.61 -0.08
C VAL A 80 3.33 2.73 0.42
N GLU A 81 2.03 2.44 0.50
CA GLU A 81 1.07 3.31 1.17
C GLU A 81 0.22 2.49 2.15
N PRO A 82 -0.02 2.98 3.37
CA PRO A 82 -0.89 2.29 4.31
C PRO A 82 -2.34 2.29 3.80
N PRO A 83 -3.15 1.31 4.20
CA PRO A 83 -4.58 1.35 3.93
C PRO A 83 -5.19 2.63 4.54
N PRO A 84 -6.23 3.20 3.92
CA PRO A 84 -6.93 4.34 4.50
C PRO A 84 -7.54 3.94 5.85
N THR A 85 -7.22 4.69 6.91
CA THR A 85 -7.74 4.48 8.26
C THR A 85 -8.46 5.73 8.76
N GLY A 86 -9.73 5.60 9.13
CA GLY A 86 -10.55 6.72 9.58
C GLY A 86 -10.57 7.87 8.56
N LYS A 87 -9.99 9.01 8.93
CA LYS A 87 -9.87 10.21 8.07
C LYS A 87 -8.54 10.30 7.32
N SER A 88 -7.58 9.41 7.60
CA SER A 88 -6.27 9.43 6.94
C SER A 88 -6.39 8.88 5.53
N ARG A 89 -6.05 9.72 4.56
CA ARG A 89 -5.83 9.29 3.17
C ARG A 89 -4.50 8.54 3.10
N PRO A 90 -4.29 7.67 2.09
CA PRO A 90 -3.00 7.04 1.86
C PRO A 90 -1.89 8.10 1.66
N PHE A 91 -0.69 7.79 2.14
CA PHE A 91 0.50 8.64 2.01
C PHE A 91 1.73 7.77 1.75
N PRO A 92 2.73 8.28 1.03
CA PRO A 92 3.89 7.48 0.67
C PRO A 92 4.76 7.18 1.89
N ILE A 93 5.20 5.93 1.97
CA ILE A 93 6.25 5.46 2.85
C ILE A 93 7.35 4.88 1.97
N GLU A 94 8.48 5.58 1.95
CA GLU A 94 9.70 5.14 1.28
C GLU A 94 10.49 4.24 2.24
N ILE A 95 10.93 3.09 1.76
CA ILE A 95 11.77 2.18 2.52
C ILE A 95 13.08 1.97 1.76
N ALA A 96 14.19 2.11 2.46
CA ALA A 96 15.53 1.88 1.93
C ALA A 96 16.28 0.90 2.82
N ALA A 97 16.94 -0.08 2.22
CA ALA A 97 17.80 -1.05 2.87
C ALA A 97 19.21 -0.96 2.26
N ASP A 98 20.25 -1.11 3.09
CA ASP A 98 21.64 -1.10 2.64
C ASP A 98 22.34 -2.46 2.85
N GLY A 99 23.56 -2.57 2.32
CA GLY A 99 24.39 -3.78 2.42
C GLY A 99 24.88 -4.10 3.84
N ALA A 100 24.74 -3.17 4.79
CA ALA A 100 25.07 -3.40 6.19
C ALA A 100 23.88 -3.98 6.99
N GLY A 101 22.73 -4.19 6.33
CA GLY A 101 21.50 -4.66 6.97
C GLY A 101 20.74 -3.55 7.68
N THR A 102 21.07 -2.27 7.42
CA THR A 102 20.30 -1.13 7.91
C THR A 102 19.07 -0.94 7.04
N VAL A 103 17.92 -0.75 7.67
CA VAL A 103 16.64 -0.49 7.01
C VAL A 103 16.06 0.79 7.58
N ARG A 104 15.74 1.72 6.69
CA ARG A 104 15.12 3.01 7.00
C ARG A 104 13.72 3.05 6.39
N MET A 105 12.72 3.36 7.19
CA MET A 105 11.38 3.71 6.74
C MET A 105 11.15 5.21 6.90
N GLU A 106 10.57 5.84 5.89
CA GLU A 106 10.19 7.25 5.92
C GLU A 106 8.76 7.47 5.43
N ALA A 107 7.87 7.86 6.33
CA ALA A 107 6.50 8.26 6.03
C ALA A 107 6.41 9.77 5.80
N LYS A 108 5.86 10.19 4.65
CA LYS A 108 5.68 11.61 4.29
C LYS A 108 4.20 11.97 4.24
N LEU A 109 3.71 12.63 5.28
CA LEU A 109 2.34 13.13 5.35
C LEU A 109 2.28 14.55 4.78
N ARG A 110 1.30 14.78 3.90
CA ARG A 110 0.97 16.10 3.36
C ARG A 110 0.36 17.02 4.42
N ALA A 111 0.39 18.32 4.13
CA ALA A 111 -0.29 19.35 4.90
C ALA A 111 -1.75 18.95 5.24
N GLY A 112 -2.17 19.25 6.46
CA GLY A 112 -3.50 18.95 7.00
C GLY A 112 -3.69 17.48 7.44
N MET A 113 -2.72 16.59 7.22
CA MET A 113 -2.76 15.23 7.77
C MET A 113 -2.00 15.16 9.09
N GLY A 114 -2.51 14.33 10.00
CA GLY A 114 -1.91 14.08 11.30
C GLY A 114 -2.10 12.63 11.72
N ILE A 115 -1.03 12.05 12.26
CA ILE A 115 -1.04 10.76 12.96
C ILE A 115 -0.38 11.01 14.31
N PRO A 116 -0.94 10.48 15.42
CA PRO A 116 -0.29 10.58 16.72
C PRO A 116 1.12 9.98 16.68
N ASP A 117 2.10 10.65 17.27
CA ASP A 117 3.51 10.24 17.21
C ASP A 117 3.71 8.82 17.75
N ALA A 118 3.03 8.48 18.84
CA ALA A 118 3.05 7.13 19.41
C ALA A 118 2.48 6.07 18.44
N ALA A 119 1.45 6.40 17.67
CA ALA A 119 0.86 5.48 16.69
C ALA A 119 1.79 5.31 15.48
N ALA A 120 2.41 6.40 14.99
CA ALA A 120 3.38 6.34 13.91
C ALA A 120 4.61 5.52 14.32
N LYS A 121 5.14 5.76 15.52
CA LYS A 121 6.27 5.01 16.09
C LYS A 121 5.94 3.53 16.25
N ALA A 122 4.81 3.21 16.89
CA ALA A 122 4.39 1.83 17.08
C ALA A 122 4.23 1.06 15.77
N GLU A 123 3.63 1.67 14.75
CA GLU A 123 3.44 1.05 13.44
C GLU A 123 4.77 0.82 12.72
N MET A 124 5.61 1.87 12.60
CA MET A 124 6.89 1.76 11.88
C MET A 124 7.87 0.81 12.59
N CYS A 125 8.00 0.93 13.92
CA CYS A 125 8.86 0.02 14.68
C CYS A 125 8.30 -1.40 14.78
N GLY A 126 6.97 -1.57 14.79
CA GLY A 126 6.34 -2.88 14.74
C GLY A 126 6.56 -3.61 13.41
N ILE A 127 6.67 -2.88 12.29
CA ILE A 127 7.08 -3.44 11.00
C ILE A 127 8.56 -3.82 11.04
N LEU A 128 9.43 -2.90 11.45
CA LEU A 128 10.88 -3.12 11.47
C LEU A 128 11.31 -4.24 12.44
N ALA A 129 10.61 -4.42 13.56
CA ALA A 129 10.89 -5.46 14.54
C ALA A 129 10.64 -6.89 14.04
N GLN A 130 9.90 -7.06 12.93
CA GLN A 130 9.64 -8.38 12.34
C GLN A 130 10.79 -8.89 11.46
N LEU A 131 11.75 -8.02 11.12
CA LEU A 131 12.89 -8.36 10.28
C LEU A 131 13.83 -9.33 10.98
N LYS A 132 14.31 -10.31 10.22
CA LYS A 132 15.27 -11.31 10.69
C LYS A 132 16.48 -11.37 9.77
N GLY A 133 17.65 -11.55 10.37
CA GLY A 133 18.88 -11.83 9.64
C GLY A 133 19.09 -13.32 9.35
N GLY A 134 20.12 -13.62 8.57
CA GLY A 134 20.58 -14.96 8.25
C GLY A 134 19.54 -15.82 7.51
N LYS A 135 19.66 -17.14 7.65
CA LYS A 135 18.80 -18.11 6.93
C LYS A 135 17.30 -17.93 7.19
N ALA A 136 16.93 -17.53 8.41
CA ALA A 136 15.53 -17.27 8.74
C ALA A 136 14.97 -16.07 7.97
N GLY A 137 15.78 -15.00 7.85
CA GLY A 137 15.46 -13.84 7.04
C GLY A 137 15.31 -14.18 5.56
N GLU A 138 16.27 -14.90 4.99
CA GLU A 138 16.24 -15.34 3.58
C GLU A 138 15.00 -16.18 3.25
N ALA A 139 14.59 -17.09 4.15
CA ALA A 139 13.39 -17.89 3.96
C ALA A 139 12.10 -17.04 4.00
N LEU A 140 12.03 -16.03 4.87
CA LEU A 140 10.92 -15.08 4.90
C LEU A 140 10.91 -14.19 3.65
N ALA A 141 12.08 -13.73 3.21
CA ALA A 141 12.24 -12.92 2.01
C ALA A 141 11.77 -13.65 0.76
N ALA A 142 12.16 -14.91 0.59
CA ALA A 142 11.75 -15.73 -0.55
C ALA A 142 10.22 -15.87 -0.64
N LYS A 143 9.54 -16.02 0.51
CA LYS A 143 8.06 -16.03 0.58
C LYS A 143 7.46 -14.65 0.28
N GLY A 144 8.10 -13.60 0.78
CA GLY A 144 7.61 -12.24 0.66
C GLY A 144 7.78 -11.61 -0.72
N LEU A 145 8.79 -11.98 -1.52
CA LEU A 145 9.05 -11.38 -2.85
C LEU A 145 7.90 -11.56 -3.86
N GLY A 146 7.04 -12.57 -3.68
CA GLY A 146 5.83 -12.78 -4.49
C GLY A 146 4.54 -12.31 -3.83
N ALA A 147 4.62 -11.75 -2.62
CA ALA A 147 3.44 -11.33 -1.89
C ALA A 147 2.79 -10.11 -2.54
N THR A 148 1.50 -10.20 -2.77
CA THR A 148 0.64 -9.08 -3.13
C THR A 148 -0.23 -8.73 -1.92
N SER A 149 -0.65 -7.47 -1.85
CA SER A 149 -1.54 -7.00 -0.78
C SER A 149 -2.77 -7.90 -0.70
N ALA A 150 -3.04 -8.44 0.47
CA ALA A 150 -4.21 -9.28 0.66
C ALA A 150 -5.48 -8.47 0.29
N PRO A 151 -6.44 -9.05 -0.46
CA PRO A 151 -7.71 -8.38 -0.71
C PRO A 151 -8.40 -8.16 0.63
N GLY A 152 -8.39 -6.91 1.10
CA GLY A 152 -9.17 -6.49 2.25
C GLY A 152 -10.67 -6.63 1.96
N ALA A 153 -11.51 -6.40 2.99
CA ALA A 153 -12.95 -6.33 2.78
C ALA A 153 -13.30 -5.36 1.64
N PRO A 154 -14.23 -5.72 0.73
CA PRO A 154 -14.59 -4.85 -0.39
C PRO A 154 -14.97 -3.46 0.09
N VAL A 155 -14.37 -2.42 -0.51
CA VAL A 155 -14.70 -1.05 -0.15
C VAL A 155 -15.99 -0.67 -0.86
N ARG A 156 -17.05 -0.43 -0.08
CA ARG A 156 -18.36 -0.01 -0.61
C ARG A 156 -18.41 1.49 -0.89
N MET A 157 -18.73 1.90 -2.11
CA MET A 157 -18.92 3.31 -2.47
C MET A 157 -19.75 3.48 -3.76
N SER A 158 -20.22 4.71 -4.01
CA SER A 158 -20.86 5.03 -5.28
C SER A 158 -19.86 5.03 -6.43
N VAL A 159 -20.32 4.66 -7.61
CA VAL A 159 -19.50 4.66 -8.83
C VAL A 159 -18.97 6.05 -9.19
N LEU A 160 -19.76 7.09 -8.93
CA LEU A 160 -19.33 8.48 -9.11
C LEU A 160 -18.12 8.79 -8.23
N ARG A 161 -18.21 8.49 -6.93
CA ARG A 161 -17.12 8.72 -6.00
C ARG A 161 -15.87 7.95 -6.40
N PHE A 162 -16.04 6.69 -6.82
CA PHE A 162 -14.92 5.86 -7.26
C PHE A 162 -14.20 6.48 -8.46
N SER A 163 -14.95 6.92 -9.49
CA SER A 163 -14.39 7.62 -10.65
C SER A 163 -13.65 8.90 -10.25
N GLN A 164 -14.27 9.77 -9.43
CA GLN A 164 -13.65 10.99 -8.92
C GLN A 164 -12.37 10.72 -8.10
N ASP A 165 -12.38 9.71 -7.23
CA ASP A 165 -11.23 9.34 -6.40
C ASP A 165 -10.06 8.83 -7.26
N ILE A 166 -10.33 8.09 -8.34
CA ILE A 166 -9.29 7.62 -9.26
C ILE A 166 -8.79 8.77 -10.14
N THR A 167 -9.68 9.58 -10.74
CA THR A 167 -9.30 10.73 -11.56
C THR A 167 -8.40 11.70 -10.77
N GLY A 168 -8.82 12.10 -9.57
CA GLY A 168 -8.03 13.03 -8.75
C GLY A 168 -6.72 12.47 -8.21
N GLN A 169 -6.50 11.15 -8.31
CA GLN A 169 -5.20 10.53 -8.05
C GLN A 169 -4.37 10.44 -9.33
N ALA A 170 -4.99 10.15 -10.47
CA ALA A 170 -4.34 10.14 -11.77
C ALA A 170 -3.76 11.51 -12.13
N ASP A 171 -4.50 12.59 -11.85
CA ASP A 171 -4.04 13.97 -12.05
C ASP A 171 -2.76 14.31 -11.28
N LYS A 172 -2.51 13.59 -10.17
CA LYS A 172 -1.33 13.82 -9.31
C LYS A 172 -0.16 12.92 -9.70
N ASN A 173 -0.45 11.65 -9.98
CA ASN A 173 0.53 10.67 -10.43
C ASN A 173 -0.21 9.45 -11.03
N ASN A 174 -0.41 9.49 -12.33
CA ASN A 174 -1.07 8.42 -13.10
C ASN A 174 -0.34 7.08 -13.02
N ALA A 175 0.99 7.07 -12.96
CA ALA A 175 1.80 5.85 -12.90
C ALA A 175 1.58 5.04 -11.61
N ALA A 176 1.21 5.70 -10.51
CA ALA A 176 0.98 5.04 -9.23
C ALA A 176 -0.46 4.48 -9.07
N VAL A 177 -1.41 4.91 -9.90
CA VAL A 177 -2.83 4.56 -9.71
C VAL A 177 -3.07 3.07 -9.89
N GLN A 178 -2.63 2.47 -10.99
CA GLN A 178 -2.81 1.03 -11.23
C GLN A 178 -2.35 0.21 -10.02
N LYS A 179 -1.13 0.48 -9.52
CA LYS A 179 -0.55 -0.24 -8.38
C LYS A 179 -1.29 -0.02 -7.06
N ARG A 180 -1.92 1.13 -6.87
CA ARG A 180 -2.71 1.42 -5.66
C ARG A 180 -4.01 0.62 -5.59
N TYR A 181 -4.56 0.23 -6.73
CA TYR A 181 -5.86 -0.44 -6.81
C TYR A 181 -5.76 -1.92 -7.20
N GLU A 182 -4.69 -2.36 -7.86
CA GLU A 182 -4.47 -3.73 -8.31
C GLU A 182 -4.78 -4.76 -7.20
N GLY A 183 -5.63 -5.74 -7.52
CA GLY A 183 -6.02 -6.81 -6.60
C GLY A 183 -7.02 -6.41 -5.51
N ARG A 184 -7.38 -5.13 -5.38
CA ARG A 184 -8.36 -4.68 -4.38
C ARG A 184 -9.79 -4.89 -4.85
N GLN A 185 -10.66 -5.24 -3.91
CA GLN A 185 -12.08 -5.41 -4.17
C GLN A 185 -12.88 -4.16 -3.80
N PHE A 186 -13.87 -3.87 -4.63
CA PHE A 186 -14.79 -2.75 -4.45
C PHE A 186 -16.21 -3.25 -4.62
N THR A 187 -17.09 -2.75 -3.75
CA THR A 187 -18.54 -2.88 -3.93
C THR A 187 -19.05 -1.55 -4.45
N LEU A 188 -19.32 -1.49 -5.75
CA LEU A 188 -19.71 -0.27 -6.45
C LEU A 188 -21.20 -0.28 -6.74
N TYR A 189 -21.84 0.87 -6.52
CA TYR A 189 -23.26 1.02 -6.77
C TYR A 189 -23.59 2.28 -7.58
N GLY A 190 -24.62 2.18 -8.41
CA GLY A 190 -25.12 3.26 -9.25
C GLY A 190 -26.11 2.77 -10.31
N PRO A 191 -26.66 3.67 -11.13
CA PRO A 191 -27.50 3.30 -12.25
C PRO A 191 -26.70 2.66 -13.38
N VAL A 192 -27.27 1.70 -14.08
CA VAL A 192 -26.70 1.11 -15.30
C VAL A 192 -26.74 2.13 -16.44
N ALA A 193 -25.60 2.40 -17.06
CA ALA A 193 -25.53 3.10 -18.35
C ALA A 193 -25.69 2.10 -19.50
N TYR A 194 -24.96 1.00 -19.43
CA TYR A 194 -24.91 0.00 -20.49
C TYR A 194 -24.68 -1.41 -19.93
N VAL A 195 -25.27 -2.41 -20.58
CA VAL A 195 -24.96 -3.82 -20.38
C VAL A 195 -24.81 -4.46 -21.75
N GLY A 196 -23.77 -5.28 -21.93
CA GLY A 196 -23.57 -5.97 -23.20
C GLY A 196 -22.42 -6.96 -23.19
N PRO A 197 -22.28 -7.76 -24.26
CA PRO A 197 -21.27 -8.79 -24.33
C PRO A 197 -19.85 -8.20 -24.39
N ILE A 198 -18.89 -8.89 -23.78
CA ILE A 198 -17.45 -8.66 -23.90
C ILE A 198 -16.72 -10.01 -23.82
N GLY A 199 -16.04 -10.41 -24.90
CA GLY A 199 -15.45 -11.74 -24.98
C GLY A 199 -16.49 -12.84 -24.74
N ASP A 200 -16.24 -13.70 -23.75
CA ASP A 200 -17.13 -14.79 -23.31
C ASP A 200 -18.06 -14.40 -22.13
N SER A 201 -18.08 -13.12 -21.74
CA SER A 201 -18.87 -12.62 -20.61
C SER A 201 -19.69 -11.38 -20.98
N TYR A 202 -20.27 -10.72 -19.98
CA TYR A 202 -21.00 -9.47 -20.09
C TYR A 202 -20.29 -8.39 -19.27
N ARG A 203 -20.24 -7.16 -19.80
CA ARG A 203 -19.87 -5.97 -19.03
C ARG A 203 -21.10 -5.21 -18.59
N VAL A 204 -21.01 -4.64 -17.40
CA VAL A 204 -21.92 -3.61 -16.89
C VAL A 204 -21.12 -2.32 -16.77
N GLU A 205 -21.57 -1.28 -17.47
CA GLU A 205 -21.06 0.07 -17.32
C GLU A 205 -22.07 0.88 -16.51
N TRP A 206 -21.59 1.63 -15.53
CA TRP A 206 -22.44 2.51 -14.74
C TRP A 206 -22.52 3.92 -15.32
N LYS A 207 -23.68 4.53 -15.12
CA LYS A 207 -23.90 5.94 -15.39
C LYS A 207 -23.25 6.78 -14.29
N LEU A 208 -22.33 7.66 -14.68
CA LEU A 208 -21.77 8.67 -13.79
C LEU A 208 -22.75 9.84 -13.70
N LEU A 209 -23.47 9.93 -12.58
CA LEU A 209 -24.38 11.03 -12.31
C LEU A 209 -23.61 12.25 -11.80
N SER A 210 -22.69 12.78 -12.61
CA SER A 210 -21.99 14.04 -12.31
C SER A 210 -22.90 15.23 -12.63
N ASN A 211 -22.85 16.25 -11.78
CA ASN A 211 -23.41 17.57 -12.01
C ASN A 211 -22.55 18.63 -11.30
N VAL A 212 -22.83 19.90 -11.58
CA VAL A 212 -22.10 21.06 -11.03
C VAL A 212 -21.97 20.97 -9.50
N LEU A 213 -23.00 20.52 -8.78
CA LEU A 213 -22.98 20.40 -7.32
C LEU A 213 -22.12 19.22 -6.82
N THR A 214 -22.02 18.13 -7.58
CA THR A 214 -21.19 16.97 -7.21
C THR A 214 -19.72 17.13 -7.58
N ASP A 215 -19.42 17.99 -8.56
CA ASP A 215 -18.06 18.23 -9.05
C ASP A 215 -17.38 19.45 -8.39
N LEU A 216 -18.16 20.40 -7.83
CA LEU A 216 -17.62 21.55 -7.08
C LEU A 216 -17.24 21.24 -5.63
N VAL A 217 -17.22 19.97 -5.22
CA VAL A 217 -16.84 19.62 -3.84
C VAL A 217 -15.34 19.89 -3.64
N PRO A 218 -14.94 20.81 -2.73
CA PRO A 218 -13.53 21.12 -2.51
C PRO A 218 -12.71 19.85 -2.19
N GLY A 219 -11.65 19.63 -2.96
CA GLY A 219 -10.76 18.48 -2.80
C GLY A 219 -11.24 17.17 -3.46
N ARG A 220 -12.28 17.20 -4.28
CA ARG A 220 -12.64 16.11 -5.22
C ARG A 220 -12.37 16.55 -6.65
N ALA A 221 -11.91 15.60 -7.47
CA ALA A 221 -11.84 15.81 -8.91
C ALA A 221 -13.22 15.56 -9.53
N SER A 222 -13.44 16.11 -10.72
CA SER A 222 -14.54 15.71 -11.59
C SER A 222 -14.39 14.25 -12.02
N ALA A 223 -15.51 13.56 -12.20
CA ALA A 223 -15.51 12.17 -12.64
C ALA A 223 -15.05 12.10 -14.12
N GLY A 224 -13.82 11.63 -14.35
CA GLY A 224 -13.21 11.59 -15.68
C GLY A 224 -13.11 10.20 -16.30
N LEU A 225 -13.42 9.15 -15.54
CA LEU A 225 -13.23 7.76 -15.97
C LEU A 225 -14.54 6.98 -15.95
N SER A 226 -14.92 6.39 -17.08
CA SER A 226 -16.01 5.41 -17.12
C SER A 226 -15.64 4.20 -16.26
N VAL A 227 -16.64 3.55 -15.67
CA VAL A 227 -16.42 2.42 -14.77
C VAL A 227 -17.14 1.21 -15.33
N ASN A 228 -16.35 0.18 -15.64
CA ASN A 228 -16.81 -1.05 -16.26
C ASN A 228 -16.59 -2.22 -15.31
N CYS A 229 -17.58 -3.11 -15.21
CA CYS A 229 -17.50 -4.35 -14.45
C CYS A 229 -17.72 -5.53 -15.40
N VAL A 230 -16.69 -6.35 -15.62
CA VAL A 230 -16.83 -7.63 -16.31
C VAL A 230 -17.39 -8.65 -15.32
N LEU A 231 -18.58 -9.16 -15.62
CA LEU A 231 -19.28 -10.10 -14.74
C LEU A 231 -18.52 -11.44 -14.66
N ALA A 232 -18.56 -12.04 -13.48
CA ALA A 232 -17.99 -13.36 -13.25
C ALA A 232 -18.69 -14.44 -14.10
N LYS A 233 -17.99 -15.56 -14.35
CA LYS A 233 -18.59 -16.73 -15.01
C LYS A 233 -19.89 -17.16 -14.32
N GLY A 234 -20.90 -17.49 -15.13
CA GLY A 234 -22.23 -17.89 -14.67
C GLY A 234 -23.19 -16.74 -14.34
N GLN A 235 -22.80 -15.48 -14.55
CA GLN A 235 -23.68 -14.31 -14.32
C GLN A 235 -24.48 -13.85 -15.55
N GLY A 236 -24.49 -14.64 -16.65
CA GLY A 236 -25.18 -14.25 -17.89
C GLY A 236 -26.69 -14.03 -17.70
N VAL A 237 -27.35 -14.87 -16.90
CA VAL A 237 -28.80 -14.71 -16.60
C VAL A 237 -29.06 -13.39 -15.88
N TYR A 238 -28.22 -13.02 -14.91
CA TYR A 238 -28.31 -11.75 -14.21
C TYR A 238 -28.10 -10.58 -15.18
N ALA A 239 -27.09 -10.65 -16.04
CA ALA A 239 -26.77 -9.62 -17.02
C ALA A 239 -27.97 -9.30 -17.94
N LEU A 240 -28.63 -10.34 -18.46
CA LEU A 240 -29.77 -10.21 -19.38
C LEU A 240 -31.03 -9.62 -18.73
N GLN A 241 -31.10 -9.57 -17.40
CA GLN A 241 -32.21 -8.95 -16.66
C GLN A 241 -31.97 -7.47 -16.35
N LEU A 242 -30.74 -6.99 -16.50
CA LEU A 242 -30.40 -5.59 -16.25
C LEU A 242 -31.05 -4.69 -17.29
N LYS A 243 -31.48 -3.51 -16.83
CA LYS A 243 -32.06 -2.48 -17.68
C LYS A 243 -31.33 -1.16 -17.44
N PRO A 244 -31.17 -0.32 -18.48
CA PRO A 244 -30.66 1.03 -18.32
C PRO A 244 -31.41 1.81 -17.22
N ASP A 245 -30.67 2.70 -16.55
CA ASP A 245 -31.12 3.54 -15.42
C ASP A 245 -31.58 2.78 -14.16
N LYS A 246 -31.61 1.44 -14.17
CA LYS A 246 -31.82 0.66 -12.94
C LYS A 246 -30.56 0.67 -12.10
N HIS A 247 -30.78 0.86 -10.80
CA HIS A 247 -29.69 0.83 -9.84
C HIS A 247 -29.21 -0.60 -9.63
N VAL A 248 -27.90 -0.81 -9.71
CA VAL A 248 -27.25 -2.09 -9.46
C VAL A 248 -26.08 -1.89 -8.52
N GLU A 249 -25.79 -2.94 -7.77
CA GLU A 249 -24.66 -3.00 -6.85
C GLU A 249 -23.87 -4.27 -7.11
N LEU A 250 -22.60 -4.11 -7.50
CA LEU A 250 -21.71 -5.20 -7.86
C LEU A 250 -20.44 -5.14 -7.01
N THR A 251 -19.99 -6.30 -6.54
CA THR A 251 -18.64 -6.46 -5.99
C THR A 251 -17.74 -7.04 -7.05
N GLY A 252 -16.61 -6.40 -7.31
CA GLY A 252 -15.59 -6.86 -8.26
C GLY A 252 -14.18 -6.53 -7.78
N THR A 253 -13.20 -7.13 -8.43
CA THR A 253 -11.77 -6.86 -8.19
C THR A 253 -11.28 -5.88 -9.23
N PHE A 254 -10.56 -4.83 -8.83
CA PHE A 254 -9.91 -3.93 -9.78
C PHE A 254 -8.93 -4.70 -10.67
N ASP A 255 -9.05 -4.48 -11.98
CA ASP A 255 -8.27 -5.17 -12.99
C ASP A 255 -7.28 -4.21 -13.66
N GLN A 256 -7.79 -3.21 -14.35
CA GLN A 256 -6.95 -2.29 -15.12
C GLN A 256 -7.54 -0.90 -15.27
N LEU A 257 -6.67 0.07 -15.43
CA LEU A 257 -6.97 1.44 -15.82
C LEU A 257 -6.46 1.71 -17.24
N ASP A 258 -7.38 2.05 -18.14
CA ASP A 258 -7.09 2.41 -19.52
C ASP A 258 -7.25 3.92 -19.69
N TYR A 259 -6.12 4.61 -19.75
CA TYR A 259 -6.11 6.06 -19.97
C TYR A 259 -6.51 6.46 -21.39
N GLY A 260 -6.23 5.63 -22.39
CA GLY A 260 -6.59 5.91 -23.79
C GLY A 260 -8.11 5.89 -23.99
N LEU A 261 -8.80 4.99 -23.30
CA LEU A 261 -10.26 4.87 -23.31
C LEU A 261 -10.93 5.62 -22.16
N SER A 262 -10.18 6.33 -21.31
CA SER A 262 -10.70 6.98 -20.09
C SER A 262 -11.62 6.06 -19.29
N SER A 263 -11.16 4.82 -19.06
CA SER A 263 -11.99 3.74 -18.52
C SER A 263 -11.24 2.97 -17.45
N VAL A 264 -11.95 2.60 -16.39
CA VAL A 264 -11.46 1.69 -15.37
C VAL A 264 -12.27 0.41 -15.38
N TRP A 265 -11.59 -0.71 -15.19
CA TRP A 265 -12.15 -2.03 -15.34
C TRP A 265 -12.03 -2.81 -14.04
N LEU A 266 -13.13 -3.41 -13.64
CA LEU A 266 -13.22 -4.43 -12.61
C LEU A 266 -13.52 -5.77 -13.28
N LYS A 267 -13.01 -6.85 -12.69
CA LYS A 267 -13.27 -8.23 -13.10
C LYS A 267 -13.96 -9.03 -11.99
N ASP A 268 -14.43 -10.21 -12.38
CA ASP A 268 -15.10 -11.18 -11.50
C ASP A 268 -16.30 -10.56 -10.76
N CYS A 269 -17.01 -9.65 -11.42
CA CYS A 269 -18.08 -8.90 -10.80
C CYS A 269 -19.31 -9.77 -10.51
N ARG A 270 -19.86 -9.63 -9.30
CA ARG A 270 -21.05 -10.36 -8.84
C ARG A 270 -22.03 -9.41 -8.15
N PRO A 271 -23.35 -9.61 -8.30
CA PRO A 271 -24.34 -8.86 -7.53
C PRO A 271 -24.16 -9.10 -6.05
N VAL A 272 -24.30 -8.03 -5.26
CA VAL A 272 -24.44 -8.15 -3.81
C VAL A 272 -25.79 -8.80 -3.53
N LYS A 273 -25.78 -9.83 -2.66
CA LYS A 273 -26.99 -10.52 -2.20
C LYS A 273 -27.68 -9.73 -1.10
#